data_AF-A0A6L7WNF9-F1
#
_entry.id   AF-A0A6L7WNF9-F1
#
_cell.length_a   1.000
_cell.length_b   1.000
_cell.length_c   1.000
_cell.angle_alpha   90.00
_cell.angle_beta   90.00
_cell.angle_gamma   90.00
#
_symmetry.space_group_name_H-M   'P 1'
#
loop_
_entity.id
_entity.type
_entity.pdbx_description
1 polymer ?
#
loop_
_entity_poly.entity_id
_entity_poly.type
_entity_poly.pdbx_seq_one_letter_code
_entity_poly.pdbx_strand_id
1 'polypeptide(L)'
;MADGVVLTKLSACGLLNLRLPTAAAEKPGLAQVIGLALPELPCTYASVGDVVAYWLAPDEWLVAVTAGAKDETERRLRNALDGAGAVVDVSAGYVRYNLRGPATAELLMKASPYDFDRRAFGTGR
;
A
#
# COMPACT_ATOMS: atom_id res chain seq x y z
N MET A 1 0.69 4.68 34.91
CA MET A 1 -0.42 4.62 33.94
C MET A 1 -0.11 3.45 33.02
N ALA A 2 -1.05 2.55 32.75
CA ALA A 2 -0.73 1.35 31.96
C ALA A 2 -0.31 1.76 30.53
N ASP A 3 0.81 1.20 30.08
CA ASP A 3 1.42 1.35 28.76
C ASP A 3 0.55 0.67 27.66
N GLY A 4 -0.64 1.21 27.44
CA GLY A 4 -1.65 0.63 26.55
C GLY A 4 -1.41 0.88 25.07
N VAL A 5 -2.14 0.13 24.23
CA VAL A 5 -2.25 0.36 22.78
C VAL A 5 -3.60 0.97 22.47
N VAL A 6 -3.60 2.09 21.74
CA VAL A 6 -4.80 2.71 21.18
C VAL A 6 -4.98 2.24 19.75
N LEU A 7 -6.15 1.69 19.46
CA LEU A 7 -6.58 1.29 18.11
C LEU A 7 -7.58 2.32 17.58
N THR A 8 -7.29 2.92 16.42
CA THR A 8 -8.18 3.87 15.78
C THR A 8 -8.52 3.41 14.37
N LYS A 9 -9.80 3.23 14.06
CA LYS A 9 -10.26 2.97 12.70
C LYS A 9 -10.00 4.21 11.84
N LEU A 10 -9.33 4.03 10.71
CA LEU A 10 -9.11 5.09 9.75
C LEU A 10 -10.29 5.21 8.79
N SER A 11 -10.49 6.40 8.23
CA SER A 11 -11.45 6.65 7.16
C SER A 11 -11.17 5.73 5.97
N ALA A 12 -12.23 5.39 5.23
CA ALA A 12 -12.11 4.61 4.01
C ALA A 12 -11.19 5.33 3.00
N CYS A 13 -10.46 4.54 2.23
CA CYS A 13 -9.61 5.01 1.15
C CYS A 13 -9.85 4.13 -0.09
N GLY A 14 -9.41 4.59 -1.25
CA GLY A 14 -9.33 3.75 -2.43
C GLY A 14 -8.16 2.78 -2.32
N LEU A 15 -8.37 1.52 -2.67
CA LEU A 15 -7.33 0.49 -2.74
C LEU A 15 -7.44 -0.22 -4.09
N LEU A 16 -6.42 -0.05 -4.93
CA LEU A 16 -6.32 -0.68 -6.24
C LEU A 16 -5.18 -1.70 -6.21
N ASN A 17 -5.51 -2.98 -6.40
CA ASN A 17 -4.50 -3.99 -6.68
C ASN A 17 -4.07 -3.84 -8.14
N LEU A 18 -2.75 -3.69 -8.34
CA LEU A 18 -2.12 -3.45 -9.63
C LEU A 18 -1.19 -4.62 -9.93
N ARG A 19 -1.46 -5.34 -11.02
CA ARG A 19 -0.59 -6.40 -11.52
C ARG A 19 -0.02 -6.03 -12.88
N LEU A 20 1.29 -6.13 -13.03
CA LEU A 20 2.02 -5.77 -14.25
C LEU A 20 2.92 -6.93 -14.65
N PRO A 21 2.94 -7.37 -15.91
CA PRO A 21 4.03 -8.24 -16.35
C PRO A 21 5.38 -7.53 -16.12
N THR A 22 6.44 -8.27 -15.82
CA THR A 22 7.74 -7.71 -15.37
C THR A 22 8.30 -6.63 -16.32
N ALA A 23 8.08 -6.76 -17.64
CA ALA A 23 8.48 -5.77 -18.64
C ALA A 23 7.61 -4.49 -18.68
N ALA A 24 6.43 -4.51 -18.08
CA ALA A 24 5.50 -3.37 -18.03
C ALA A 24 5.67 -2.49 -16.77
N ALA A 25 6.37 -2.97 -15.74
CA ALA A 25 6.71 -2.14 -14.58
C ALA A 25 7.62 -0.95 -14.97
N GLU A 26 8.46 -1.15 -15.99
CA GLU A 26 9.34 -0.12 -16.56
C GLU A 26 8.62 0.81 -17.55
N LYS A 27 7.33 0.59 -17.88
CA LYS A 27 6.63 1.40 -18.88
C LYS A 27 6.60 2.87 -18.46
N PRO A 28 7.21 3.78 -19.24
CA PRO A 28 7.10 5.21 -18.99
C PRO A 28 5.62 5.62 -19.09
N GLY A 29 5.11 6.26 -18.05
CA GLY A 29 3.73 6.75 -17.96
C GLY A 29 2.96 6.20 -16.76
N LEU A 30 3.26 4.99 -16.28
CA LEU A 30 2.55 4.42 -15.13
C LEU A 30 2.85 5.21 -13.85
N ALA A 31 4.14 5.51 -13.61
CA ALA A 31 4.56 6.37 -12.51
C ALA A 31 3.97 7.80 -12.61
N GLN A 32 3.72 8.30 -13.83
CA GLN A 32 3.07 9.61 -14.03
C GLN A 32 1.57 9.57 -13.71
N VAL A 33 0.90 8.45 -13.99
CA VAL A 33 -0.51 8.26 -13.63
C VAL A 33 -0.68 8.16 -12.12
N ILE A 34 0.17 7.35 -11.47
CA ILE A 34 0.14 7.14 -10.00
C ILE A 34 0.65 8.39 -9.27
N GLY A 35 1.61 9.12 -9.86
CA GLY A 35 2.26 10.27 -9.23
C GLY A 35 3.46 9.90 -8.36
N LEU A 36 3.89 8.64 -8.40
CA LEU A 36 5.11 8.14 -7.74
C LEU A 36 5.68 6.94 -8.49
N ALA A 37 6.97 6.68 -8.31
CA ALA A 37 7.60 5.44 -8.78
C ALA A 37 7.16 4.27 -7.90
N LEU A 38 6.83 3.14 -8.53
CA LEU A 38 6.48 1.92 -7.79
C LEU A 38 7.72 1.41 -7.05
N PRO A 39 7.60 0.98 -5.78
CA PRO A 39 8.71 0.35 -5.07
C PRO A 39 9.08 -0.97 -5.76
N GLU A 40 10.36 -1.27 -5.91
CA GLU A 40 10.84 -2.52 -6.53
C GLU A 40 11.42 -3.50 -5.51
N LEU A 41 11.83 -3.00 -4.34
CA LEU A 41 12.41 -3.82 -3.29
C LEU A 41 11.31 -4.53 -2.49
N PRO A 42 11.47 -5.84 -2.20
CA PRO A 42 10.53 -6.58 -1.37
C PRO A 42 10.22 -5.87 -0.05
N CYS A 43 8.95 -5.94 0.35
CA CYS A 43 8.45 -5.40 1.61
C CYS A 43 8.64 -3.87 1.78
N THR A 44 8.86 -3.11 0.70
CA THR A 44 8.94 -1.65 0.77
C THR A 44 7.67 -0.96 0.29
N TYR A 45 7.56 0.34 0.59
CA TYR A 45 6.50 1.18 0.07
C TYR A 45 7.05 2.54 -0.38
N ALA A 46 6.31 3.21 -1.25
CA ALA A 46 6.57 4.59 -1.65
C ALA A 46 5.30 5.43 -1.43
N SER A 47 5.47 6.70 -1.05
CA SER A 47 4.34 7.60 -0.82
C SER A 47 4.64 9.02 -1.28
N VAL A 48 3.68 9.66 -1.93
CA VAL A 48 3.70 11.09 -2.29
C VAL A 48 2.31 11.67 -2.05
N GLY A 49 2.20 12.64 -1.15
CA GLY A 49 0.91 13.21 -0.74
C GLY A 49 -0.03 12.13 -0.20
N ASP A 50 -1.23 12.03 -0.80
CA ASP A 50 -2.25 11.04 -0.42
C ASP A 50 -2.15 9.71 -1.18
N VAL A 51 -1.13 9.54 -2.02
CA VAL A 51 -0.90 8.29 -2.78
C VAL A 51 0.18 7.48 -2.11
N VAL A 52 -0.09 6.19 -1.89
CA VAL A 52 0.88 5.22 -1.35
C VAL A 52 0.85 3.97 -2.22
N ALA A 53 2.01 3.45 -2.61
CA ALA A 53 2.13 2.14 -3.24
C ALA A 53 2.90 1.20 -2.32
N TYR A 54 2.29 0.05 -1.99
CA TYR A 54 2.91 -1.03 -1.24
C TYR A 54 3.35 -2.12 -2.21
N TRP A 55 4.61 -2.56 -2.10
CA TRP A 55 5.08 -3.75 -2.80
C TRP A 55 4.41 -4.99 -2.21
N LEU A 56 3.86 -5.87 -3.06
CA LEU A 56 3.29 -7.16 -2.66
C LEU A 56 4.06 -8.34 -3.24
N ALA A 57 4.44 -8.23 -4.51
CA ALA A 57 5.23 -9.21 -5.24
C ALA A 57 6.02 -8.51 -6.38
N PRO A 58 6.96 -9.19 -7.06
CA PRO A 58 7.73 -8.59 -8.16
C PRO A 58 6.88 -8.01 -9.31
N ASP A 59 5.64 -8.49 -9.45
CA ASP A 59 4.68 -8.11 -10.47
C ASP A 59 3.38 -7.53 -9.87
N GLU A 60 3.34 -7.23 -8.57
CA GLU A 60 2.11 -6.88 -7.86
C GLU A 60 2.31 -5.78 -6.80
N TRP A 61 1.41 -4.79 -6.83
CA TRP A 61 1.38 -3.67 -5.88
C TRP A 61 -0.04 -3.40 -5.38
N LEU A 62 -0.14 -2.83 -4.19
CA LEU A 62 -1.36 -2.22 -3.68
C LEU A 62 -1.21 -0.70 -3.71
N VAL A 63 -2.00 -0.02 -4.53
CA VAL A 63 -2.04 1.44 -4.62
C VAL A 63 -3.19 1.97 -3.77
N ALA A 64 -2.86 2.71 -2.72
CA ALA A 64 -3.81 3.42 -1.88
C ALA A 64 -3.91 4.89 -2.30
N VAL A 65 -5.14 5.38 -2.45
CA VAL A 65 -5.46 6.78 -2.76
C VAL A 65 -6.61 7.26 -1.87
N THR A 66 -6.91 8.56 -1.85
CA THR A 66 -8.14 9.02 -1.18
C THR A 66 -9.39 8.38 -1.79
N ALA A 67 -10.45 8.20 -1.00
CA ALA A 67 -11.68 7.57 -1.48
C ALA A 67 -12.26 8.26 -2.73
N GLY A 68 -12.20 9.59 -2.80
CA GLY A 68 -12.69 10.38 -3.94
C GLY A 68 -11.82 10.28 -5.20
N ALA A 69 -10.56 9.85 -5.10
CA ALA A 69 -9.65 9.73 -6.23
C ALA A 69 -9.62 8.32 -6.86
N LYS A 70 -10.26 7.34 -6.21
CA LYS A 70 -10.18 5.91 -6.59
C LYS A 70 -10.64 5.63 -8.03
N ASP A 71 -11.87 6.02 -8.37
CA ASP A 71 -12.45 5.71 -9.69
C ASP A 71 -11.67 6.38 -10.83
N GLU A 72 -11.22 7.63 -10.62
CA GLU A 72 -10.39 8.35 -11.58
C GLU A 72 -9.04 7.66 -11.78
N THR A 73 -8.38 7.32 -10.66
CA THR A 73 -7.07 6.66 -10.68
C THR A 73 -7.17 5.30 -11.37
N GLU A 74 -8.20 4.51 -11.07
CA GLU A 74 -8.44 3.23 -11.72
C GLU A 74 -8.60 3.39 -13.23
N ARG A 75 -9.44 4.33 -13.68
CA ARG A 75 -9.65 4.58 -15.11
C ARG A 75 -8.36 4.99 -15.81
N ARG A 76 -7.59 5.91 -15.21
CA ARG A 76 -6.31 6.36 -15.79
C ARG A 76 -5.30 5.22 -15.86
N LEU A 77 -5.23 4.38 -14.84
CA LEU A 77 -4.35 3.20 -14.83
C LEU A 77 -4.76 2.21 -15.93
N ARG A 78 -6.05 1.85 -16.02
CA ARG A 78 -6.54 0.95 -17.06
C ARG A 78 -6.22 1.46 -18.47
N ASN A 79 -6.40 2.76 -18.71
CA ASN A 79 -6.05 3.39 -19.98
C ASN A 79 -4.55 3.35 -20.26
N ALA A 80 -3.70 3.61 -19.26
CA ALA A 80 -2.25 3.59 -19.42
C ALA A 80 -1.67 2.18 -19.63
N LEU A 81 -2.32 1.16 -19.07
CA LEU A 81 -1.91 -0.23 -19.28
C LEU A 81 -2.24 -0.73 -20.68
N ASP A 82 -3.32 -0.24 -21.29
CA ASP A 82 -3.78 -0.66 -22.63
C ASP A 82 -3.84 -2.21 -22.75
N GLY A 83 -4.43 -2.85 -21.74
CA GLY A 83 -4.53 -4.31 -21.64
C GLY A 83 -3.28 -5.04 -21.14
N ALA A 84 -2.14 -4.37 -20.96
CA ALA A 84 -0.89 -4.98 -20.47
C ALA A 84 -0.81 -5.04 -18.93
N GLY A 85 -1.73 -5.78 -18.30
CA GLY A 85 -1.80 -5.96 -16.85
C GLY A 85 -3.23 -5.96 -16.32
N ALA A 86 -3.37 -5.87 -15.00
CA ALA A 86 -4.68 -5.79 -14.34
C ALA A 86 -4.69 -4.70 -13.28
N VAL A 87 -5.82 -4.00 -13.20
CA VAL A 87 -6.18 -3.10 -12.11
C VAL A 87 -7.46 -3.64 -11.51
N VAL A 88 -7.53 -3.81 -10.19
CA VAL A 88 -8.73 -4.32 -9.51
C VAL A 88 -8.99 -3.46 -8.28
N ASP A 89 -10.20 -2.92 -8.19
CA ASP A 89 -10.67 -2.28 -6.96
C ASP A 89 -10.90 -3.32 -5.87
N VAL A 90 -10.16 -3.20 -4.77
CA VAL A 90 -10.26 -4.05 -3.59
C VAL A 90 -10.65 -3.25 -2.34
N SER A 91 -11.13 -2.01 -2.50
CA SER A 91 -11.41 -1.07 -1.40
C SER A 91 -12.40 -1.64 -0.37
N ALA A 92 -13.40 -2.40 -0.82
CA ALA A 92 -14.40 -3.02 0.06
C ALA A 92 -13.88 -4.25 0.84
N GLY A 93 -12.72 -4.80 0.46
CA GLY A 93 -12.14 -5.98 1.10
C GLY A 93 -11.31 -5.70 2.35
N TYR A 94 -11.02 -4.41 2.64
CA TYR A 94 -10.10 -4.03 3.71
C TYR A 94 -10.68 -2.95 4.61
N VAL A 95 -10.29 -3.00 5.88
CA VAL A 95 -10.48 -1.90 6.85
C VAL A 95 -9.12 -1.52 7.39
N ARG A 96 -8.86 -0.21 7.48
CA ARG A 96 -7.59 0.30 7.98
C ARG A 96 -7.71 0.69 9.44
N TYR A 97 -6.71 0.30 10.21
CA TYR A 97 -6.56 0.70 11.60
C TYR A 97 -5.17 1.28 11.82
N ASN A 98 -5.09 2.31 12.66
CA ASN A 98 -3.84 2.84 13.19
C ASN A 98 -3.69 2.36 14.64
N LEU A 99 -2.60 1.67 14.93
CA LEU A 99 -2.21 1.26 16.28
C LEU A 99 -1.15 2.21 16.80
N ARG A 100 -1.32 2.73 18.02
CA ARG A 100 -0.33 3.60 18.68
C ARG A 100 -0.15 3.23 20.13
N GLY A 101 1.09 3.24 20.59
CA GLY A 101 1.45 2.99 21.99
C GLY A 101 2.78 2.26 22.10
N PRO A 102 3.43 2.29 23.27
CA PRO A 102 4.71 1.61 23.50
C PRO A 102 4.62 0.08 23.31
N ALA A 103 3.48 -0.53 23.64
CA ALA A 103 3.26 -1.97 23.53
C ALA A 103 2.77 -2.45 22.13
N THR A 104 2.81 -1.62 21.09
CA THR A 104 2.31 -2.00 19.75
C THR A 104 3.10 -3.16 19.14
N ALA A 105 4.43 -3.17 19.27
CA ALA A 105 5.27 -4.27 18.75
C ALA A 105 4.93 -5.60 19.44
N GLU A 106 4.84 -5.60 20.78
CA GLU A 106 4.46 -6.77 21.58
C GLU A 106 3.08 -7.31 21.21
N LEU A 107 2.11 -6.41 20.97
CA LEU A 107 0.78 -6.81 20.52
C LEU A 107 0.82 -7.49 19.15
N LEU A 108 1.55 -6.93 18.18
CA LEU A 108 1.65 -7.50 16.83
C LEU A 108 2.34 -8.87 16.83
N MET A 109 3.38 -9.06 17.66
CA MET A 109 4.08 -10.35 17.82
C MET A 109 3.17 -11.47 18.34
N LYS A 110 2.02 -11.17 18.98
CA LYS A 110 1.05 -12.20 19.39
C LYS A 110 0.22 -12.76 18.24
N ALA A 111 0.15 -12.05 17.11
CA ALA A 111 -0.75 -12.36 16.00
C ALA A 111 -0.05 -12.45 14.64
N SER A 112 1.28 -12.33 14.62
CA SER A 112 2.08 -12.31 13.39
C SER A 112 3.46 -12.93 13.62
N PRO A 113 4.00 -13.67 12.64
CA PRO A 113 5.32 -14.28 12.75
C PRO A 113 6.49 -13.31 12.48
N TYR A 114 6.22 -12.05 12.13
CA TYR A 114 7.27 -11.07 11.83
C TYR A 114 7.97 -10.56 13.11
N ASP A 115 9.26 -10.23 12.96
CA ASP A 115 10.03 -9.54 13.99
C ASP A 115 9.71 -8.04 13.97
N PHE A 116 9.04 -7.54 15.01
CA PHE A 116 8.67 -6.14 15.18
C PHE A 116 9.65 -5.36 16.08
N ASP A 117 10.82 -5.91 16.40
CA ASP A 117 11.90 -5.13 17.01
C ASP A 117 12.28 -3.96 16.10
N ARG A 118 12.52 -2.78 16.67
CA ARG A 118 12.81 -1.55 15.89
C ARG A 118 14.02 -1.68 14.95
N ARG A 119 14.96 -2.59 15.23
CA ARG A 119 16.12 -2.85 14.36
C ARG A 119 15.72 -3.61 13.09
N ALA A 120 14.74 -4.51 13.20
CA ALA A 120 14.19 -5.27 12.08
C ALA A 120 13.08 -4.48 11.37
N PHE A 121 12.14 -3.88 12.11
CA PHE A 121 10.94 -3.20 11.63
C PHE A 121 10.95 -1.71 12.01
N GLY A 122 11.82 -0.96 11.33
CA GLY A 122 11.98 0.48 11.53
C GLY A 122 10.89 1.32 10.84
N THR A 123 10.76 2.59 11.21
CA THR A 123 9.87 3.51 10.50
C THR A 123 10.28 3.62 9.02
N GLY A 124 9.34 3.36 8.11
CA GLY A 124 9.58 3.46 6.67
C GLY A 124 10.35 2.28 6.06
N ARG A 125 10.48 1.18 6.80
CA ARG A 125 11.23 -0.01 6.40
C ARG A 125 10.37 -1.26 6.51
#